data_AF-A0A1B7P2K7-F1
#
_entry.id   AF-A0A1B7P2K7-F1
#
_cell.length_a   1.000
_cell.length_b   1.000
_cell.length_c   1.000
_cell.angle_alpha   90.00
_cell.angle_beta   90.00
_cell.angle_gamma   90.00
#
_symmetry.space_group_name_H-M   'P 1'
#
loop_
_entity.id
_entity.type
_entity.pdbx_description
1 polymer ?
#
loop_
_entity_poly.entity_id
_entity_poly.type
_entity_poly.pdbx_seq_one_letter_code
_entity_poly.pdbx_strand_id
1 'polypeptide(L)'
;MNRHGILPSEPSAPVNKSGVVLAQDLAQQKAIPQRLKSSGPPSLLDLPSELHLQLMSWLNFRDLQMLRATNSYFRNLPSDVEIARIRRDYVADLVCAEMEEVTESATNAPSTFGNNTEYPTCFRSLTHPPSPQSLTCYSCLRRLPIHSFSSTQTTRRRAKGHADASKRFCANCALRLHKWEPGITLSFTYGEAVYCRRCRELKILRKGAVEWARIFGLCEGCRALLGIPAWHQHEAEGAQGFWYGAKELLDRTFAERGRGRESESEDMWEELREKIAKLRLSEELEV
;
A
#
# COMPACT_ATOMS: atom_id res chain seq x y z
N MET A 1 -17.47 -53.69 19.13
CA MET A 1 -18.93 -53.46 19.10
C MET A 1 -19.19 -52.27 18.20
N ASN A 2 -19.75 -52.47 17.00
CA ASN A 2 -19.99 -51.38 16.06
C ASN A 2 -21.43 -50.85 16.24
N ARG A 3 -21.61 -49.54 16.13
CA ARG A 3 -22.92 -48.92 15.88
C ARG A 3 -22.76 -47.90 14.77
N HIS A 4 -23.32 -48.20 13.61
CA HIS A 4 -23.48 -47.22 12.53
C HIS A 4 -24.64 -46.29 12.91
N GLY A 5 -24.39 -44.98 12.93
CA GLY A 5 -25.42 -43.95 13.02
C GLY A 5 -25.90 -43.59 11.61
N ILE A 6 -27.20 -43.66 11.37
CA ILE A 6 -27.83 -43.39 10.07
C ILE A 6 -28.33 -41.94 10.04
N LEU A 7 -28.00 -41.20 8.98
CA LEU A 7 -28.61 -39.91 8.65
C LEU A 7 -30.05 -40.12 8.17
N PRO A 8 -30.95 -39.18 8.47
CA PRO A 8 -31.58 -38.47 7.35
C PRO A 8 -31.92 -36.99 7.60
N SER A 9 -32.45 -36.38 6.53
CA SER A 9 -33.35 -35.21 6.49
C SER A 9 -32.73 -33.84 6.14
N GLU A 10 -33.00 -33.42 4.90
CA GLU A 10 -33.00 -32.01 4.47
C GLU A 10 -34.14 -31.22 5.12
N PRO A 11 -34.02 -29.89 5.23
CA PRO A 11 -35.14 -28.97 5.14
C PRO A 11 -35.11 -28.18 3.82
N SER A 12 -36.27 -28.07 3.19
CA SER A 12 -36.50 -27.47 1.87
C SER A 12 -36.11 -25.98 1.75
N ALA A 13 -35.65 -25.60 0.57
CA ALA A 13 -35.35 -24.21 0.24
C ALA A 13 -36.63 -23.36 0.05
N PRO A 14 -36.69 -22.11 0.56
CA PRO A 14 -37.73 -21.15 0.22
C PRO A 14 -37.42 -20.47 -1.12
N VAL A 15 -38.24 -20.73 -2.14
CA VAL A 15 -38.30 -19.88 -3.35
C VAL A 15 -38.72 -18.47 -2.94
N ASN A 16 -37.97 -17.45 -3.35
CA ASN A 16 -38.39 -16.06 -3.22
C ASN A 16 -38.22 -15.30 -4.53
N LYS A 17 -39.13 -14.36 -4.79
CA LYS A 17 -39.44 -13.87 -6.15
C LYS A 17 -38.79 -12.53 -6.47
N SER A 18 -38.67 -12.27 -7.77
CA SER A 18 -38.21 -11.04 -8.40
C SER A 18 -38.92 -9.78 -7.88
N GLY A 19 -38.20 -8.64 -7.87
CA GLY A 19 -38.81 -7.32 -7.93
C GLY A 19 -38.30 -6.30 -6.91
N VAL A 20 -37.17 -5.65 -7.21
CA VAL A 20 -36.82 -4.35 -6.60
C VAL A 20 -36.61 -3.35 -7.73
N VAL A 21 -37.48 -2.36 -7.83
CA VAL A 21 -37.39 -1.26 -8.78
C VAL A 21 -36.39 -0.24 -8.26
N LEU A 22 -35.33 0.02 -9.02
CA LEU A 22 -34.35 1.07 -8.73
C LEU A 22 -34.92 2.43 -9.16
N ALA A 23 -35.88 2.94 -8.38
CA ALA A 23 -36.41 4.29 -8.52
C ALA A 23 -35.34 5.33 -8.11
N GLN A 24 -35.32 6.46 -8.81
CA GLN A 24 -34.42 7.56 -8.51
C GLN A 24 -34.93 8.36 -7.32
N ASP A 25 -34.13 8.49 -6.27
CA ASP A 25 -34.44 9.40 -5.15
C ASP A 25 -33.35 10.47 -5.00
N LEU A 26 -33.35 11.40 -5.97
CA LEU A 26 -32.44 12.55 -6.01
C LEU A 26 -33.00 13.70 -5.13
N ALA A 27 -33.37 13.35 -3.90
CA ALA A 27 -34.02 14.23 -2.95
C ALA A 27 -33.13 15.43 -2.58
N GLN A 28 -33.69 16.63 -2.70
CA GLN A 28 -33.00 17.88 -2.44
C GLN A 28 -32.58 17.98 -0.97
N GLN A 29 -31.27 18.10 -0.70
CA GLN A 29 -30.75 18.45 0.62
C GLN A 29 -31.07 19.92 0.96
N LYS A 30 -32.31 20.16 1.39
CA LYS A 30 -32.81 21.44 1.87
C LYS A 30 -32.05 21.82 3.13
N ALA A 31 -31.07 22.73 3.01
CA ALA A 31 -30.18 23.10 4.10
C ALA A 31 -30.97 23.62 5.32
N ILE A 32 -31.00 22.82 6.38
CA ILE A 32 -31.60 23.19 7.67
C ILE A 32 -30.61 24.12 8.38
N PRO A 33 -30.97 25.39 8.68
CA PRO A 33 -30.10 26.27 9.45
C PRO A 33 -29.93 25.74 10.87
N GLN A 34 -28.76 25.18 11.18
CA GLN A 34 -28.46 24.70 12.53
C GLN A 34 -28.41 25.88 13.48
N ARG A 35 -29.46 26.08 14.28
CA ARG A 35 -29.45 26.98 15.43
C ARG A 35 -28.30 26.56 16.36
N LEU A 36 -27.30 27.43 16.48
CA LEU A 36 -26.25 27.35 17.48
C LEU A 36 -26.89 27.41 18.88
N LYS A 37 -27.22 26.23 19.43
CA LYS A 37 -27.50 26.10 20.87
C LYS A 37 -26.21 26.32 21.63
N SER A 38 -26.29 27.08 22.72
CA SER A 38 -25.17 27.39 23.60
C SER A 38 -24.39 26.12 24.00
N SER A 39 -23.16 26.01 23.54
CA SER A 39 -22.29 24.86 23.82
C SER A 39 -21.90 24.85 25.30
N GLY A 40 -22.24 23.78 26.01
CA GLY A 40 -21.44 23.36 27.16
C GLY A 40 -20.01 22.98 26.70
N PRO A 41 -19.07 22.77 27.62
CA PRO A 41 -17.79 22.17 27.28
C PRO A 41 -18.03 20.81 26.59
N PRO A 42 -17.31 20.48 25.50
CA PRO A 42 -17.52 19.23 24.78
C PRO A 42 -17.26 18.03 25.70
N SER A 43 -18.18 17.07 25.72
CA SER A 43 -18.00 15.83 26.46
C SER A 43 -16.97 14.95 25.77
N LEU A 44 -16.22 14.15 26.53
CA LEU A 44 -15.38 13.11 25.95
C LEU A 44 -16.20 12.19 25.03
N LEU A 45 -17.43 11.85 25.44
CA LEU A 45 -18.33 10.95 24.71
C LEU A 45 -18.91 11.57 23.42
N ASP A 46 -18.74 12.87 23.19
CA ASP A 46 -19.14 13.52 21.93
C ASP A 46 -18.12 13.29 20.80
N LEU A 47 -16.95 12.71 21.12
CA LEU A 47 -15.93 12.35 20.13
C LEU A 47 -16.31 11.12 19.29
N PRO A 48 -15.88 11.04 18.01
CA PRO A 48 -16.01 9.84 17.20
C PRO A 48 -15.42 8.59 17.86
N SER A 49 -16.04 7.43 17.65
CA SER A 49 -15.62 6.16 18.26
C SER A 49 -14.22 5.73 17.84
N GLU A 50 -13.73 6.18 16.68
CA GLU A 50 -12.35 6.00 16.23
C GLU A 50 -11.33 6.64 17.21
N LEU A 51 -11.65 7.81 17.78
CA LEU A 51 -10.80 8.47 18.76
C LEU A 51 -10.84 7.74 20.11
N HIS A 52 -11.99 7.17 20.47
CA HIS A 52 -12.12 6.33 21.67
C HIS A 52 -11.32 5.02 21.55
N LEU A 53 -11.34 4.37 20.39
CA LEU A 53 -10.52 3.19 20.12
C LEU A 53 -9.02 3.53 20.11
N GLN A 54 -8.63 4.67 19.53
CA GLN A 54 -7.25 5.15 19.59
C GLN A 54 -6.81 5.44 21.04
N LEU A 55 -7.64 6.10 21.85
CA LEU A 55 -7.38 6.33 23.26
C LEU A 55 -7.19 5.01 24.03
N MET A 56 -8.06 4.02 23.80
CA MET A 56 -7.94 2.69 24.40
C MET A 56 -6.61 1.99 24.06
N SER A 57 -6.11 2.15 22.84
CA SER A 57 -4.80 1.58 22.42
C SER A 57 -3.58 2.21 23.07
N TRP A 58 -3.74 3.34 23.79
CA TRP A 58 -2.68 4.01 24.54
C TRP A 58 -2.73 3.72 26.04
N LEU A 59 -3.80 3.09 26.53
CA LEU A 59 -3.92 2.69 27.93
C LEU A 59 -3.19 1.36 28.17
N ASN A 60 -2.51 1.23 29.31
CA ASN A 60 -2.04 -0.07 29.75
C ASN A 60 -3.23 -0.97 30.17
N PHE A 61 -2.98 -2.27 30.31
CA PHE A 61 -4.02 -3.25 30.60
C PHE A 61 -4.83 -2.92 31.87
N ARG A 62 -4.21 -2.41 32.94
CA ARG A 62 -4.90 -2.09 34.20
C ARG A 62 -5.89 -0.95 33.98
N ASP A 63 -5.44 0.13 33.36
CA ASP A 63 -6.26 1.34 33.18
C ASP A 63 -7.39 1.11 32.17
N LEU A 64 -7.13 0.29 31.14
CA LEU A 64 -8.17 -0.17 30.21
C LEU A 64 -9.26 -1.00 30.90
N GLN A 65 -8.90 -1.89 31.83
CA GLN A 65 -9.90 -2.65 32.61
C GLN A 65 -10.65 -1.75 33.58
N MET A 66 -9.99 -0.78 34.23
CA MET A 66 -10.66 0.19 35.11
C MET A 66 -11.66 1.08 34.34
N LEU A 67 -11.30 1.55 33.15
CA LEU A 67 -12.19 2.31 32.27
C LEU A 67 -13.41 1.47 31.83
N ARG A 68 -13.20 0.19 31.50
CA ARG A 68 -14.28 -0.74 31.13
C ARG A 68 -15.15 -1.18 32.30
N ALA A 69 -14.62 -1.18 33.52
CA ALA A 69 -15.38 -1.45 34.74
C ALA A 69 -16.26 -0.25 35.14
N THR A 70 -15.78 0.98 34.91
CA THR A 70 -16.45 2.22 35.31
C THR A 70 -17.38 2.81 34.24
N ASN A 71 -17.18 2.49 32.96
CA ASN A 71 -17.99 3.04 31.87
C ASN A 71 -18.44 1.97 30.85
N SER A 72 -19.76 1.81 30.74
CA SER A 72 -20.42 0.82 29.86
C SER A 72 -20.20 1.06 28.37
N TYR A 73 -19.95 2.30 27.92
CA TYR A 73 -19.60 2.60 26.54
C TYR A 73 -18.26 1.96 26.16
N PHE A 74 -17.20 2.24 26.94
CA PHE A 74 -15.87 1.66 26.71
C PHE A 74 -15.83 0.14 26.93
N ARG A 75 -16.71 -0.39 27.79
CA ARG A 75 -16.92 -1.84 27.96
C ARG A 75 -17.43 -2.51 26.67
N ASN A 76 -18.30 -1.83 25.94
CA ASN A 76 -18.93 -2.35 24.72
C ASN A 76 -18.14 -2.02 23.43
N LEU A 77 -17.12 -1.15 23.50
CA LEU A 77 -16.17 -0.96 22.40
C LEU A 77 -15.32 -2.23 22.20
N PRO A 78 -15.12 -2.69 20.95
CA PRO A 78 -14.40 -3.94 20.67
C PRO A 78 -12.94 -3.88 21.10
N SER A 79 -12.40 -5.01 21.56
CA SER A 79 -10.96 -5.16 21.85
C SER A 79 -10.13 -5.28 20.57
N ASP A 80 -8.81 -5.04 20.65
CA ASP A 80 -7.89 -5.19 19.52
C ASP A 80 -7.92 -6.59 18.89
N VAL A 81 -8.16 -7.63 19.71
CA VAL A 81 -8.32 -9.02 19.24
C VAL A 81 -9.57 -9.17 18.38
N GLU A 82 -10.66 -8.50 18.75
CA GLU A 82 -11.92 -8.52 18.00
C GLU A 82 -11.86 -7.64 16.75
N ILE A 83 -11.20 -6.48 16.83
CA ILE A 83 -10.90 -5.62 15.67
C ILE A 83 -10.03 -6.38 14.67
N ALA A 84 -8.99 -7.09 15.14
CA ALA A 84 -8.13 -7.91 14.30
C ALA A 84 -8.86 -9.14 13.73
N ARG A 85 -9.84 -9.69 14.44
CA ARG A 85 -10.75 -10.73 13.92
C ARG A 85 -11.65 -10.18 12.81
N ILE A 86 -12.49 -9.19 13.12
CA ILE A 86 -13.41 -8.55 12.16
C ILE A 86 -12.66 -8.09 10.90
N ARG A 87 -11.45 -7.52 11.06
CA ARG A 87 -10.59 -7.14 9.94
C ARG A 87 -10.11 -8.33 9.10
N ARG A 88 -9.75 -9.47 9.70
CA ARG A 88 -9.32 -10.67 8.98
C ARG A 88 -10.49 -11.25 8.17
N ASP A 89 -11.64 -11.33 8.81
CA ASP A 89 -12.84 -11.96 8.26
C ASP A 89 -13.34 -11.12 7.07
N TYR A 90 -13.47 -9.80 7.24
CA TYR A 90 -13.78 -8.86 6.15
C TYR A 90 -12.74 -8.82 5.02
N VAL A 91 -11.46 -9.10 5.33
CA VAL A 91 -10.42 -9.28 4.29
C VAL A 91 -10.61 -10.59 3.51
N ALA A 92 -11.13 -11.65 4.14
CA ALA A 92 -11.48 -12.89 3.45
C ALA A 92 -12.69 -12.68 2.54
N ASP A 93 -13.75 -12.03 3.02
CA ASP A 93 -14.95 -11.69 2.22
C ASP A 93 -14.57 -10.92 0.95
N LEU A 94 -13.69 -9.91 1.08
CA LEU A 94 -13.18 -9.11 -0.04
C LEU A 94 -12.28 -9.90 -1.01
N VAL A 95 -11.73 -11.06 -0.61
CA VAL A 95 -10.98 -11.97 -1.49
C VAL A 95 -11.94 -12.93 -2.20
N CYS A 96 -12.94 -13.47 -1.50
CA CYS A 96 -13.97 -14.33 -2.09
C CYS A 96 -14.72 -13.60 -3.21
N ALA A 97 -15.24 -12.40 -2.94
CA ALA A 97 -15.92 -11.58 -3.94
C ALA A 97 -15.02 -11.20 -5.14
N GLU A 98 -13.70 -11.10 -4.95
CA GLU A 98 -12.76 -10.86 -6.04
C GLU A 98 -12.51 -12.12 -6.91
N MET A 99 -12.53 -13.32 -6.30
CA MET A 99 -12.45 -14.60 -7.01
C MET A 99 -13.75 -14.90 -7.77
N GLU A 100 -14.89 -14.54 -7.21
CA GLU A 100 -16.20 -14.59 -7.88
C GLU A 100 -16.21 -13.69 -9.11
N GLU A 101 -15.85 -12.40 -8.97
CA GLU A 101 -15.78 -11.45 -10.11
C GLU A 101 -14.82 -11.91 -11.23
N VAL A 102 -13.74 -12.63 -10.89
CA VAL A 102 -12.82 -13.25 -11.88
C VAL A 102 -13.45 -14.48 -12.54
N THR A 103 -14.19 -15.29 -11.79
CA THR A 103 -14.87 -16.49 -12.32
C THR A 103 -15.99 -16.10 -13.28
N GLU A 104 -16.82 -15.12 -12.91
CA GLU A 104 -17.85 -14.53 -13.79
C GLU A 104 -17.23 -13.92 -15.05
N SER A 105 -16.11 -13.22 -14.92
CA SER A 105 -15.38 -12.65 -16.06
C SER A 105 -14.87 -13.73 -17.03
N ALA A 106 -14.55 -14.92 -16.53
CA ALA A 106 -14.11 -16.06 -17.33
C ALA A 106 -15.27 -16.80 -18.01
N THR A 107 -16.42 -16.97 -17.34
CA THR A 107 -17.61 -17.60 -17.94
C THR A 107 -18.31 -16.71 -18.95
N ASN A 108 -18.27 -15.38 -18.75
CA ASN A 108 -18.88 -14.40 -19.65
C ASN A 108 -17.98 -14.00 -20.84
N ALA A 109 -16.76 -14.53 -20.93
CA ALA A 109 -15.90 -14.32 -22.10
C ALA A 109 -16.47 -15.11 -23.30
N PRO A 110 -16.93 -14.45 -24.38
CA PRO A 110 -17.58 -15.13 -25.48
C PRO A 110 -16.62 -16.12 -26.15
N SER A 111 -17.01 -17.38 -26.21
CA SER A 111 -16.23 -18.50 -26.76
C SER A 111 -16.04 -18.34 -28.27
N THR A 112 -15.05 -17.53 -28.66
CA THR A 112 -14.79 -17.10 -30.03
C THR A 112 -14.06 -18.19 -30.85
N PHE A 113 -14.52 -19.45 -30.69
CA PHE A 113 -14.18 -20.60 -31.53
C PHE A 113 -15.31 -20.86 -32.54
N GLY A 114 -15.67 -19.81 -33.29
CA GLY A 114 -16.54 -19.90 -34.45
C GLY A 114 -15.71 -20.23 -35.69
N ASN A 115 -15.86 -21.43 -36.24
CA ASN A 115 -15.08 -21.89 -37.39
C ASN A 115 -15.45 -21.14 -38.68
N ASN A 116 -14.41 -20.77 -39.44
CA ASN A 116 -14.35 -20.42 -40.86
C ASN A 116 -15.67 -20.17 -41.63
N THR A 117 -15.88 -18.91 -42.04
CA THR A 117 -16.29 -18.60 -43.42
C THR A 117 -15.55 -17.34 -43.90
N GLU A 118 -14.96 -17.38 -45.10
CA GLU A 118 -14.05 -16.34 -45.61
C GLU A 118 -14.81 -15.12 -46.18
N TYR A 119 -14.88 -14.01 -45.44
CA TYR A 119 -15.20 -12.68 -46.02
C TYR A 119 -14.42 -11.55 -45.34
N PRO A 120 -13.57 -10.78 -46.07
CA PRO A 120 -12.70 -9.76 -45.49
C PRO A 120 -13.41 -8.40 -45.31
N THR A 121 -14.36 -8.32 -44.38
CA THR A 121 -15.07 -7.07 -44.04
C THR A 121 -14.48 -6.44 -42.77
N CYS A 122 -13.52 -5.52 -42.94
CA CYS A 122 -12.72 -4.93 -41.86
C CYS A 122 -13.43 -3.89 -40.96
N PHE A 123 -14.66 -4.15 -40.50
CA PHE A 123 -15.29 -3.38 -39.43
C PHE A 123 -14.98 -4.02 -38.06
N ARG A 124 -13.85 -3.63 -37.46
CA ARG A 124 -13.56 -3.92 -36.05
C ARG A 124 -14.66 -3.31 -35.17
N SER A 125 -15.24 -4.10 -34.27
CA SER A 125 -16.26 -3.66 -33.32
C SER A 125 -15.72 -2.68 -32.26
N LEU A 126 -15.60 -1.41 -32.66
CA LEU A 126 -15.62 -0.26 -31.76
C LEU A 126 -16.99 -0.19 -31.07
N THR A 127 -17.14 -0.81 -29.88
CA THR A 127 -18.07 -0.38 -28.80
C THR A 127 -18.00 -1.32 -27.59
N HIS A 128 -16.87 -1.30 -26.88
CA HIS A 128 -16.89 -1.01 -25.43
C HIS A 128 -15.47 -0.64 -25.01
N PRO A 129 -15.23 0.55 -24.41
CA PRO A 129 -13.95 0.78 -23.75
C PRO A 129 -13.84 -0.24 -22.60
N PRO A 130 -12.69 -0.93 -22.44
CA PRO A 130 -12.52 -1.92 -21.38
C PRO A 130 -12.80 -1.24 -20.04
N SER A 131 -13.69 -1.84 -19.24
CA SER A 131 -14.15 -1.24 -17.98
C SER A 131 -12.94 -0.91 -17.10
N PRO A 132 -12.89 0.29 -16.47
CA PRO A 132 -11.69 0.79 -15.84
C PRO A 132 -11.30 -0.13 -14.67
N GLN A 133 -10.29 -0.96 -14.92
CA GLN A 133 -9.90 -2.03 -14.00
C GLN A 133 -9.59 -1.46 -12.62
N SER A 134 -10.25 -2.00 -11.61
CA SER A 134 -10.09 -1.63 -10.21
C SER A 134 -9.78 -2.86 -9.37
N LEU A 135 -9.01 -2.65 -8.30
CA LEU A 135 -8.48 -3.69 -7.43
C LEU A 135 -8.66 -3.28 -5.97
N THR A 136 -8.86 -4.26 -5.09
CA THR A 136 -8.92 -4.03 -3.65
C THR A 136 -7.52 -3.85 -3.07
N CYS A 137 -7.35 -2.83 -2.23
CA CYS A 137 -6.18 -2.63 -1.38
C CYS A 137 -6.49 -3.08 0.05
N TYR A 138 -6.00 -4.25 0.44
CA TYR A 138 -6.28 -4.85 1.75
C TYR A 138 -5.61 -4.14 2.95
N SER A 139 -4.79 -3.11 2.69
CA SER A 139 -4.19 -2.27 3.74
C SER A 139 -5.09 -1.09 4.19
N CYS A 140 -5.89 -0.50 3.29
CA CYS A 140 -6.89 0.53 3.62
C CYS A 140 -8.34 0.09 3.34
N LEU A 141 -8.53 -1.14 2.86
CA LEU A 141 -9.84 -1.75 2.57
C LEU A 141 -10.67 -0.99 1.52
N ARG A 142 -10.00 -0.30 0.58
CA ARG A 142 -10.65 0.45 -0.51
C ARG A 142 -10.42 -0.24 -1.87
N ARG A 143 -11.47 -0.31 -2.68
CA ARG A 143 -11.38 -0.59 -4.13
C ARG A 143 -10.85 0.68 -4.81
N LEU A 144 -9.78 0.56 -5.60
CA LEU A 144 -9.07 1.68 -6.23
C LEU A 144 -8.74 1.35 -7.69
N PRO A 145 -8.58 2.35 -8.59
CA PRO A 145 -8.15 2.11 -9.97
C PRO A 145 -6.80 1.39 -10.03
N ILE A 146 -6.58 0.55 -11.04
CA ILE A 146 -5.37 -0.27 -11.20
C ILE A 146 -4.07 0.55 -11.17
N HIS A 147 -4.09 1.80 -11.67
CA HIS A 147 -2.95 2.72 -11.65
C HIS A 147 -2.52 3.17 -10.22
N SER A 148 -3.35 2.91 -9.20
CA SER A 148 -2.99 3.16 -7.79
C SER A 148 -2.05 2.09 -7.19
N PHE A 149 -1.73 1.05 -7.95
CA PHE A 149 -0.92 -0.10 -7.56
C PHE A 149 0.30 -0.22 -8.46
N SER A 150 1.47 -0.56 -7.89
CA SER A 150 2.64 -0.92 -8.69
C SER A 150 2.40 -2.26 -9.40
N SER A 151 3.03 -2.49 -10.55
CA SER A 151 2.85 -3.72 -11.33
C SER A 151 3.27 -4.98 -10.56
N THR A 152 4.17 -4.84 -9.59
CA THR A 152 4.52 -5.90 -8.62
C THR A 152 3.37 -6.30 -7.69
N GLN A 153 2.35 -5.46 -7.55
CA GLN A 153 1.10 -5.75 -6.84
C GLN A 153 -0.01 -6.22 -7.79
N THR A 154 0.07 -6.00 -9.11
CA THR A 154 -1.00 -6.36 -10.07
C THR A 154 -0.68 -7.60 -10.92
N THR A 155 0.53 -8.15 -10.80
CA THR A 155 1.01 -9.29 -11.61
C THR A 155 1.39 -10.52 -10.77
N ARG A 156 1.66 -11.64 -11.45
CA ARG A 156 2.02 -12.94 -10.84
C ARG A 156 1.01 -13.32 -9.75
N ARG A 157 1.45 -13.87 -8.62
CA ARG A 157 0.57 -14.34 -7.53
C ARG A 157 -0.29 -13.23 -6.87
N ARG A 158 -0.01 -11.95 -7.10
CA ARG A 158 -0.79 -10.82 -6.55
C ARG A 158 -1.86 -10.29 -7.51
N ALA A 159 -1.86 -10.75 -8.77
CA ALA A 159 -2.90 -10.42 -9.74
C ALA A 159 -4.30 -10.80 -9.24
N LYS A 160 -5.33 -10.27 -9.90
CA LYS A 160 -6.73 -10.42 -9.46
C LYS A 160 -7.12 -11.89 -9.32
N GLY A 161 -7.70 -12.28 -8.19
CA GLY A 161 -8.11 -13.68 -7.92
C GLY A 161 -6.98 -14.69 -7.67
N HIS A 162 -5.70 -14.28 -7.60
CA HIS A 162 -4.59 -15.18 -7.28
C HIS A 162 -4.30 -15.26 -5.76
N ALA A 163 -3.60 -16.32 -5.33
CA ALA A 163 -3.40 -16.67 -3.91
C ALA A 163 -2.69 -15.62 -3.02
N ASP A 164 -1.92 -14.68 -3.57
CA ASP A 164 -1.31 -13.56 -2.83
C ASP A 164 -2.08 -12.23 -3.01
N ALA A 165 -3.27 -12.22 -3.63
CA ALA A 165 -4.10 -11.03 -3.83
C ALA A 165 -4.40 -10.29 -2.51
N SER A 166 -4.70 -11.02 -1.44
CA SER A 166 -4.90 -10.50 -0.08
C SER A 166 -3.73 -9.68 0.47
N LYS A 167 -2.52 -9.88 -0.08
CA LYS A 167 -1.30 -9.16 0.33
C LYS A 167 -1.13 -7.83 -0.43
N ARG A 168 -2.01 -7.49 -1.38
CA ARG A 168 -1.94 -6.25 -2.17
C ARG A 168 -2.12 -4.98 -1.34
N PHE A 169 -1.42 -3.94 -1.77
CA PHE A 169 -1.59 -2.59 -1.26
C PHE A 169 -1.38 -1.54 -2.35
N CYS A 170 -2.09 -0.41 -2.25
CA CYS A 170 -1.89 0.76 -3.13
C CYS A 170 -0.68 1.59 -2.69
N ALA A 171 -0.21 2.48 -3.56
CA ALA A 171 0.96 3.32 -3.30
C ALA A 171 0.84 4.13 -2.00
N ASN A 172 -0.30 4.79 -1.74
CA ASN A 172 -0.51 5.58 -0.53
C ASN A 172 -0.40 4.74 0.75
N CYS A 173 -0.84 3.48 0.72
CA CYS A 173 -0.63 2.54 1.83
C CYS A 173 0.82 2.08 1.95
N ALA A 174 1.53 1.90 0.83
CA ALA A 174 2.93 1.51 0.86
C ALA A 174 3.82 2.60 1.47
N LEU A 175 3.61 3.85 1.05
CA LEU A 175 4.32 5.02 1.56
C LEU A 175 4.04 5.24 3.06
N ARG A 176 2.76 5.34 3.45
CA ARG A 176 2.33 5.63 4.83
C ARG A 176 2.69 4.52 5.84
N LEU A 177 2.73 3.26 5.39
CA LEU A 177 3.08 2.11 6.24
C LEU A 177 4.51 1.60 5.97
N HIS A 178 5.34 2.40 5.29
CA HIS A 178 6.74 2.13 4.93
C HIS A 178 7.00 0.70 4.39
N LYS A 179 6.08 0.18 3.57
CA LYS A 179 6.15 -1.18 2.98
C LYS A 179 7.08 -1.29 1.76
N TRP A 180 7.73 -0.20 1.40
CA TRP A 180 8.72 -0.11 0.35
C TRP A 180 10.04 0.36 0.96
N GLU A 181 11.14 -0.18 0.47
CA GLU A 181 12.49 0.22 0.91
C GLU A 181 12.87 1.54 0.23
N PRO A 182 13.35 2.56 0.97
CA PRO A 182 13.69 3.84 0.36
C PRO A 182 14.81 3.71 -0.67
N GLY A 183 14.58 4.21 -1.88
CA GLY A 183 15.42 4.02 -3.07
C GLY A 183 14.87 3.01 -4.08
N ILE A 184 13.86 2.21 -3.74
CA ILE A 184 13.32 1.19 -4.65
C ILE A 184 12.67 1.81 -5.89
N THR A 185 12.99 1.24 -7.06
CA THR A 185 12.31 1.54 -8.34
C THR A 185 11.11 0.61 -8.52
N LEU A 186 9.99 1.16 -8.97
CA LEU A 186 8.68 0.53 -9.03
C LEU A 186 8.04 0.82 -10.40
N SER A 187 7.54 -0.21 -11.07
CA SER A 187 6.71 -0.03 -12.27
C SER A 187 5.23 0.17 -11.90
N PHE A 188 4.52 0.96 -12.70
CA PHE A 188 3.08 1.23 -12.65
C PHE A 188 2.52 1.22 -14.07
N THR A 189 1.19 1.24 -14.23
CA THR A 189 0.56 1.30 -15.56
C THR A 189 0.80 2.62 -16.31
N TYR A 190 1.21 3.68 -15.63
CA TYR A 190 1.55 4.98 -16.22
C TYR A 190 3.06 5.15 -16.51
N GLY A 191 3.92 4.21 -16.10
CA GLY A 191 5.38 4.33 -16.23
C GLY A 191 6.13 3.75 -15.03
N GLU A 192 7.45 3.98 -14.97
CA GLU A 192 8.25 3.66 -13.77
C GLU A 192 8.24 4.85 -12.79
N ALA A 193 8.56 4.59 -11.53
CA ALA A 193 8.68 5.59 -10.47
C ALA A 193 9.69 5.13 -9.40
N VAL A 194 10.31 6.06 -8.69
CA VAL A 194 11.25 5.76 -7.59
C VAL A 194 10.72 6.33 -6.28
N TYR A 195 10.80 5.56 -5.20
CA TYR A 195 10.46 6.01 -3.85
C TYR A 195 11.69 6.63 -3.18
N CYS A 196 11.67 7.94 -2.90
CA CYS A 196 12.87 8.69 -2.54
C CYS A 196 13.45 8.34 -1.15
N ARG A 197 14.75 8.00 -1.09
CA ARG A 197 15.53 7.78 0.15
C ARG A 197 15.35 8.89 1.21
N ARG A 198 15.39 10.17 0.78
CA ARG A 198 15.38 11.34 1.68
C ARG A 198 13.98 11.91 1.93
N CYS A 199 13.22 12.30 0.91
CA CYS A 199 11.90 12.92 1.12
C CYS A 199 10.73 11.93 1.28
N ARG A 200 10.95 10.62 1.05
CA ARG A 200 9.92 9.57 1.17
C ARG A 200 8.66 9.79 0.31
N GLU A 201 8.83 10.49 -0.81
CA GLU A 201 7.80 10.64 -1.85
C GLU A 201 8.05 9.68 -3.02
N LEU A 202 7.00 9.33 -3.77
CA LEU A 202 7.09 8.58 -5.02
C LEU A 202 7.24 9.55 -6.20
N LYS A 203 8.20 9.32 -7.09
CA LYS A 203 8.54 10.22 -8.22
C LYS A 203 8.54 9.47 -9.55
N ILE A 204 7.65 9.86 -10.45
CA ILE A 204 7.39 9.18 -11.74
C ILE A 204 8.52 9.47 -12.73
N LEU A 205 9.14 8.44 -13.31
CA LEU A 205 10.20 8.58 -14.30
C LEU A 205 9.64 8.83 -15.70
N ARG A 206 10.21 9.81 -16.40
CA ARG A 206 9.98 10.00 -17.84
C ARG A 206 10.77 8.96 -18.63
N LYS A 207 10.25 8.55 -19.80
CA LYS A 207 10.94 7.61 -20.71
C LYS A 207 12.36 8.14 -21.01
N GLY A 208 13.38 7.30 -20.82
CA GLY A 208 14.80 7.65 -20.98
C GLY A 208 15.55 7.93 -19.67
N ALA A 209 14.90 8.42 -18.61
CA ALA A 209 15.57 8.70 -17.33
C ALA A 209 15.88 7.42 -16.50
N VAL A 210 15.53 6.24 -17.02
CA VAL A 210 15.30 5.02 -16.23
C VAL A 210 16.56 4.42 -15.61
N GLU A 211 17.70 4.41 -16.30
CA GLU A 211 18.92 3.77 -15.78
C GLU A 211 19.55 4.59 -14.65
N TRP A 212 19.82 5.87 -14.87
CA TRP A 212 20.40 6.75 -13.84
C TRP A 212 19.49 6.95 -12.62
N ALA A 213 18.15 6.93 -12.79
CA ALA A 213 17.24 7.00 -11.65
C ALA A 213 17.19 5.70 -10.81
N ARG A 214 17.54 4.54 -11.38
CA ARG A 214 17.69 3.30 -10.58
C ARG A 214 18.92 3.35 -9.66
N ILE A 215 19.95 4.09 -10.05
CA ILE A 215 21.21 4.20 -9.31
C ILE A 215 21.09 5.16 -8.09
N PHE A 216 20.30 6.22 -8.17
CA PHE A 216 20.56 7.43 -7.36
C PHE A 216 19.57 7.86 -6.27
N GLY A 217 18.42 7.18 -6.12
CA GLY A 217 17.73 7.12 -4.82
C GLY A 217 16.39 7.86 -4.61
N LEU A 218 15.98 8.95 -5.28
CA LEU A 218 16.78 10.05 -5.79
C LEU A 218 16.74 11.23 -4.81
N CYS A 219 17.88 11.58 -4.23
CA CYS A 219 18.10 12.85 -3.54
C CYS A 219 19.53 13.33 -3.80
N GLU A 220 19.84 14.61 -3.87
CA GLU A 220 19.05 15.85 -3.70
C GLU A 220 17.86 15.96 -4.67
N GLY A 221 16.78 16.67 -4.35
CA GLY A 221 15.78 17.19 -5.32
C GLY A 221 15.10 16.24 -6.32
N CYS A 222 15.18 14.91 -6.15
CA CYS A 222 14.56 13.89 -7.00
C CYS A 222 14.91 13.81 -8.51
N ARG A 223 16.17 13.89 -8.95
CA ARG A 223 17.08 15.03 -8.77
C ARG A 223 16.79 16.03 -9.89
N ALA A 224 16.84 17.33 -9.61
CA ALA A 224 16.30 18.37 -10.51
C ALA A 224 14.87 18.08 -11.06
N LEU A 225 14.10 17.22 -10.38
CA LEU A 225 12.88 16.59 -10.88
C LEU A 225 12.92 16.16 -12.36
N LEU A 226 13.65 15.06 -12.60
CA LEU A 226 13.48 14.15 -13.76
C LEU A 226 14.10 14.63 -15.10
N GLY A 227 14.88 15.70 -15.09
CA GLY A 227 15.82 16.07 -16.15
C GLY A 227 17.22 16.21 -15.56
N ILE A 228 18.00 15.12 -15.52
CA ILE A 228 19.08 14.95 -14.54
C ILE A 228 20.46 14.79 -15.21
N PRO A 229 21.31 15.85 -15.23
CA PRO A 229 22.74 15.72 -15.55
C PRO A 229 23.54 15.14 -14.36
N ALA A 230 24.78 14.73 -14.61
CA ALA A 230 25.56 13.85 -13.72
C ALA A 230 26.47 14.59 -12.71
N TRP A 231 26.69 13.96 -11.55
CA TRP A 231 27.50 14.48 -10.43
C TRP A 231 29.02 14.55 -10.69
N HIS A 232 29.51 13.82 -11.68
CA HIS A 232 30.94 13.51 -11.85
C HIS A 232 31.61 14.28 -13.01
N GLN A 233 30.90 15.21 -13.67
CA GLN A 233 31.49 16.04 -14.73
C GLN A 233 32.30 17.25 -14.19
N HIS A 234 32.82 17.14 -12.97
CA HIS A 234 33.70 18.09 -12.28
C HIS A 234 34.97 17.43 -11.67
N GLU A 235 35.27 16.17 -12.02
CA GLU A 235 36.39 15.36 -11.46
C GLU A 235 37.83 15.88 -11.71
N ALA A 236 38.00 17.13 -12.14
CA ALA A 236 39.29 17.78 -12.39
C ALA A 236 39.79 18.67 -11.23
N GLU A 237 38.96 18.97 -10.21
CA GLU A 237 39.27 19.98 -9.18
C GLU A 237 39.41 19.40 -7.75
N GLY A 238 40.29 18.40 -7.58
CA GLY A 238 41.06 18.11 -6.36
C GLY A 238 40.36 17.65 -5.07
N ALA A 239 39.29 18.32 -4.62
CA ALA A 239 38.68 18.15 -3.29
C ALA A 239 37.28 17.49 -3.31
N GLN A 240 36.87 16.96 -4.47
CA GLN A 240 35.54 16.42 -4.69
C GLN A 240 35.50 14.89 -4.61
N GLY A 241 36.64 14.20 -4.73
CA GLY A 241 36.75 12.74 -4.69
C GLY A 241 36.51 12.17 -3.29
N PHE A 242 37.09 12.79 -2.26
CA PHE A 242 36.95 12.40 -0.85
C PHE A 242 35.48 12.21 -0.43
N TRP A 243 34.59 13.13 -0.79
CA TRP A 243 33.18 13.06 -0.41
C TRP A 243 32.41 11.93 -1.10
N TYR A 244 32.86 11.44 -2.25
CA TYR A 244 32.30 10.24 -2.87
C TYR A 244 32.82 8.97 -2.20
N GLY A 245 34.12 8.86 -1.93
CA GLY A 245 34.70 7.72 -1.21
C GLY A 245 34.13 7.57 0.21
N ALA A 246 34.06 8.68 0.97
CA ALA A 246 33.49 8.69 2.32
C ALA A 246 31.99 8.33 2.32
N LYS A 247 31.28 8.62 1.23
CA LYS A 247 29.87 8.31 1.07
C LYS A 247 29.62 6.87 0.60
N GLU A 248 30.42 6.35 -0.33
CA GLU A 248 30.43 4.93 -0.66
C GLU A 248 30.68 4.11 0.60
N LEU A 249 31.64 4.54 1.42
CA LEU A 249 31.91 3.94 2.72
C LEU A 249 30.70 3.99 3.68
N LEU A 250 30.02 5.14 3.79
CA LEU A 250 28.79 5.29 4.58
C LEU A 250 27.66 4.36 4.09
N ASP A 251 27.30 4.43 2.80
CA ASP A 251 26.26 3.59 2.21
C ASP A 251 26.60 2.09 2.34
N ARG A 252 27.89 1.74 2.24
CA ARG A 252 28.42 0.38 2.43
C ARG A 252 28.34 -0.09 3.88
N THR A 253 28.84 0.68 4.86
CA THR A 253 28.80 0.27 6.28
C THR A 253 27.37 0.19 6.81
N PHE A 254 26.46 1.08 6.38
CA PHE A 254 25.04 0.95 6.70
C PHE A 254 24.34 -0.23 6.01
N ALA A 255 24.81 -0.66 4.83
CA ALA A 255 24.32 -1.88 4.18
C ALA A 255 24.88 -3.16 4.83
N GLU A 256 26.17 -3.18 5.18
CA GLU A 256 26.86 -4.32 5.81
C GLU A 256 26.27 -4.67 7.18
N ARG A 257 25.85 -3.68 7.99
CA ARG A 257 25.51 -3.87 9.42
C ARG A 257 24.01 -3.83 9.77
N GLY A 258 23.12 -3.82 8.79
CA GLY A 258 21.68 -3.49 8.92
C GLY A 258 20.77 -4.36 9.84
N ARG A 259 21.33 -5.23 10.70
CA ARG A 259 20.61 -5.99 11.76
C ARG A 259 21.43 -6.21 13.05
N GLY A 260 22.53 -5.47 13.26
CA GLY A 260 23.38 -5.58 14.46
C GLY A 260 22.68 -5.17 15.75
N ARG A 261 23.24 -5.55 16.91
CA ARG A 261 22.76 -5.07 18.23
C ARG A 261 23.28 -3.66 18.52
N GLU A 262 22.52 -2.88 19.28
CA GLU A 262 22.83 -1.47 19.58
C GLU A 262 24.20 -1.28 20.27
N SER A 263 24.69 -2.27 21.02
CA SER A 263 26.01 -2.25 21.66
C SER A 263 27.21 -2.28 20.69
N GLU A 264 27.01 -2.62 19.41
CA GLU A 264 28.07 -2.53 18.39
C GLU A 264 28.17 -1.14 17.73
N SER A 265 27.30 -0.21 18.12
CA SER A 265 27.17 1.10 17.47
C SER A 265 28.42 1.98 17.66
N GLU A 266 28.97 2.05 18.88
CA GLU A 266 30.03 3.01 19.20
C GLU A 266 31.36 2.67 18.49
N ASP A 267 31.79 1.40 18.55
CA ASP A 267 32.94 0.88 17.81
C ASP A 267 32.79 1.09 16.30
N MET A 268 31.60 0.83 15.74
CA MET A 268 31.30 1.04 14.32
C MET A 268 31.49 2.52 13.92
N TRP A 269 31.01 3.45 14.75
CA TRP A 269 31.18 4.87 14.47
C TRP A 269 32.65 5.30 14.57
N GLU A 270 33.45 4.70 15.46
CA GLU A 270 34.89 4.95 15.54
C GLU A 270 35.65 4.42 14.32
N GLU A 271 35.40 3.17 13.93
CA GLU A 271 35.94 2.53 12.72
C GLU A 271 35.61 3.34 11.45
N LEU A 272 34.37 3.81 11.33
CA LEU A 272 33.92 4.65 10.22
C LEU A 272 34.61 6.02 10.22
N ARG A 273 34.75 6.66 11.40
CA ARG A 273 35.48 7.94 11.54
C ARG A 273 36.95 7.81 11.13
N GLU A 274 37.62 6.72 11.54
CA GLU A 274 39.01 6.47 11.19
C GLU A 274 39.21 6.22 9.68
N LYS A 275 38.31 5.45 9.05
CA LYS A 275 38.33 5.22 7.60
C LYS A 275 38.03 6.49 6.79
N ILE A 276 37.11 7.34 7.25
CA ILE A 276 36.88 8.65 6.64
C ILE A 276 38.11 9.56 6.83
N ALA A 277 38.78 9.54 8.00
CA ALA A 277 40.02 10.30 8.20
C ALA A 277 41.14 9.84 7.24
N LYS A 278 41.28 8.54 6.99
CA LYS A 278 42.26 7.98 6.02
C LYS A 278 42.00 8.46 4.58
N LEU A 279 40.74 8.47 4.14
CA LEU A 279 40.36 8.99 2.81
C LEU A 279 40.66 10.49 2.63
N ARG A 280 40.69 11.26 3.73
CA ARG A 280 41.04 12.68 3.71
C ARG A 280 42.55 12.91 3.60
N LEU A 281 43.34 12.11 4.33
CA LEU A 281 44.81 12.19 4.30
C LEU A 281 45.41 11.74 2.96
N SER A 282 44.73 10.88 2.20
CA SER A 282 45.13 10.58 0.81
C SER A 282 44.93 11.77 -0.15
N GLU A 283 43.88 12.57 0.05
CA GLU A 283 43.60 13.76 -0.78
C GLU A 283 44.62 14.89 -0.52
N GLU A 284 45.11 15.01 0.72
CA GLU A 284 46.16 15.96 1.12
C GLU A 284 47.60 15.59 0.64
N LEU A 285 47.79 14.40 0.04
CA LEU A 285 49.09 13.89 -0.43
C LEU A 285 49.24 13.83 -1.96
N GLU A 286 48.20 14.16 -2.73
CA GLU A 286 48.18 14.15 -4.20
C GLU A 286 48.31 15.56 -4.82
N VAL A 287 48.82 16.53 -4.04
CA VAL A 287 48.98 17.96 -4.38
C VAL A 287 50.44 18.40 -4.36
#